data_AF-A0A9X5CRS1-F1
#
_entry.id   AF-A0A9X5CRS1-F1
#
_cell.length_a   1.000
_cell.length_b   1.000
_cell.length_c   1.000
_cell.angle_alpha   90.00
_cell.angle_beta   90.00
_cell.angle_gamma   90.00
#
_symmetry.space_group_name_H-M   'P 1'
#
loop_
_entity.id
_entity.type
_entity.pdbx_description
1 polymer ?
#
loop_
_entity_poly.entity_id
_entity_poly.type
_entity_poly.pdbx_seq_one_letter_code
_entity_poly.pdbx_strand_id
1 'polypeptide(L)' 'RRAVLLLDDAADAGQVDALLPDNPDCLAVAVSSGPLTGIADVRPCTLGGLDTKSGVELLSRFTGSVRITVDPRAA' A
#
# COMPACT_ATOMS: atom_id res chain seq x y z
N ARG A 1 -11.33 21.86 9.98
CA ARG A 1 -12.17 20.63 9.89
C ARG A 1 -11.20 19.48 9.71
N ARG A 2 -11.33 18.41 10.49
CA ARG A 2 -10.45 17.24 10.37
C ARG A 2 -10.93 16.34 9.25
N ALA A 3 -10.03 15.91 8.38
CA ALA A 3 -10.32 14.98 7.29
C ALA A 3 -9.10 14.10 7.02
N VAL A 4 -9.37 12.93 6.45
CA VAL A 4 -8.34 12.03 5.90
C VAL A 4 -8.58 11.90 4.40
N LEU A 5 -7.54 12.14 3.61
CA LEU A 5 -7.55 11.95 2.17
C LEU A 5 -6.71 10.71 1.85
N LEU A 6 -7.30 9.79 1.11
CA LEU A 6 -6.60 8.64 0.54
C LEU A 6 -6.49 8.84 -0.96
N LEU A 7 -5.27 8.97 -1.45
CA LEU A 7 -4.96 9.11 -2.86
C LEU A 7 -4.35 7.79 -3.33
N ASP A 8 -5.16 7.00 -4.02
CA ASP A 8 -4.73 5.70 -4.52
C ASP A 8 -4.07 5.84 -5.89
N ASP A 9 -3.02 5.05 -6.11
CA ASP A 9 -2.26 4.97 -7.37
C ASP A 9 -1.79 6.33 -7.95
N ALA A 10 -1.20 7.17 -7.10
CA ALA A 10 -0.60 8.43 -7.55
C ALA A 10 0.62 8.15 -8.46
N ALA A 11 0.57 8.67 -9.68
CA ALA A 11 1.63 8.50 -10.67
C ALA A 11 2.80 9.47 -10.44
N ASP A 12 2.51 10.68 -9.92
CA ASP A 12 3.52 11.71 -9.66
C ASP A 12 3.08 12.69 -8.55
N ALA A 13 4.04 13.53 -8.13
CA ALA A 13 3.85 14.50 -7.06
C ALA A 13 2.81 15.58 -7.38
N GLY A 14 2.66 15.98 -8.64
CA GLY A 14 1.73 17.04 -9.04
C GLY A 14 0.27 16.63 -8.85
N GLN A 15 -0.06 15.34 -9.05
CA GLN A 15 -1.40 14.82 -8.76
C GLN A 15 -1.75 14.90 -7.27
N VAL A 16 -0.78 14.64 -6.40
CA VAL A 16 -0.97 14.74 -4.94
C VAL A 16 -1.05 16.19 -4.51
N ASP A 17 -0.12 17.03 -4.96
CA ASP A 17 -0.01 18.44 -4.57
C ASP A 17 -1.30 19.22 -4.86
N ALA A 18 -1.92 18.96 -6.01
CA ALA A 18 -3.20 19.57 -6.39
C ALA A 18 -4.38 19.23 -5.46
N LEU A 19 -4.25 18.19 -4.63
CA LEU A 19 -5.29 17.70 -3.73
C LEU A 19 -4.91 17.87 -2.25
N LEU A 20 -3.71 18.35 -1.94
CA LEU A 20 -3.28 18.57 -0.56
C LEU A 20 -4.11 19.71 0.07
N PRO A 21 -4.71 19.49 1.25
CA PRO A 21 -5.45 20.52 1.94
C PRO A 21 -4.49 21.50 2.64
N ASP A 22 -4.79 22.80 2.58
CA ASP A 22 -4.07 23.85 3.33
C ASP A 22 -4.31 23.77 4.86
N ASN A 23 -5.12 22.81 5.33
CA ASN A 23 -5.45 22.66 6.75
C ASN A 23 -4.49 21.66 7.43
N PRO A 24 -3.71 22.09 8.44
CA PRO A 24 -2.73 21.24 9.12
C PRO A 24 -3.35 20.12 9.97
N ASP A 25 -4.66 20.17 10.24
CA ASP A 25 -5.39 19.12 10.98
C ASP A 25 -5.84 17.95 10.06
N CYS A 26 -5.51 17.99 8.78
CA CYS A 26 -5.80 16.95 7.80
C CYS A 26 -4.62 15.99 7.62
N LEU A 27 -4.93 14.73 7.29
CA LEU A 27 -3.94 13.71 6.92
C LEU A 27 -4.13 13.31 5.47
N ALA A 28 -3.08 13.36 4.67
CA ALA A 28 -3.04 12.79 3.32
C ALA A 28 -2.21 11.50 3.33
N VAL A 29 -2.77 10.42 2.77
CA VAL A 29 -2.09 9.15 2.54
C VAL A 29 -2.12 8.90 1.04
N ALA A 30 -0.94 8.86 0.41
CA ALA A 30 -0.80 8.54 -1.00
C ALA A 30 -0.17 7.16 -1.18
N VAL A 31 -0.70 6.38 -2.10
CA VAL A 31 -0.15 5.09 -2.54
C VAL A 31 0.40 5.27 -3.94
N SER A 32 1.60 4.77 -4.19
CA SER A 32 2.27 4.87 -5.48
C SER A 32 3.16 3.65 -5.73
N SER A 33 3.43 3.36 -6.99
CA SER A 33 4.33 2.26 -7.41
C SER A 33 5.82 2.58 -7.25
N GLY A 34 6.15 3.86 -7.11
CA GLY A 34 7.51 4.37 -6.94
C GLY A 34 7.57 5.55 -5.98
N PRO A 35 8.76 6.11 -5.71
CA PRO A 35 8.88 7.26 -4.84
C PRO A 35 8.21 8.48 -5.45
N LEU A 36 7.32 9.14 -4.69
CA LEU A 36 6.73 10.43 -5.06
C LEU A 36 7.72 11.57 -4.76
N THR A 37 8.74 11.69 -5.60
CA THR A 37 9.75 12.75 -5.47
C THR A 37 9.13 14.11 -5.76
N GLY A 38 9.40 15.11 -4.91
CA GLY A 38 8.94 16.50 -5.12
C GLY A 38 7.87 16.98 -4.14
N ILE A 39 7.36 16.10 -3.27
CA ILE A 39 6.49 16.48 -2.15
C ILE A 39 7.36 16.66 -0.90
N ALA A 40 7.26 17.81 -0.23
CA ALA A 40 7.95 18.08 1.03
C ALA A 40 7.29 17.34 2.21
N ASP A 41 8.04 17.12 3.29
CA ASP A 41 7.54 16.55 4.55
C ASP A 41 6.81 15.20 4.46
N VAL A 42 7.04 14.44 3.39
CA VAL A 42 6.53 13.09 3.26
C VAL A 42 7.22 12.15 4.25
N ARG A 43 6.44 11.28 4.87
CA ARG A 43 6.94 10.13 5.65
C ARG A 43 6.80 8.86 4.81
N PRO A 44 7.81 8.50 3.99
CA PRO A 44 7.71 7.35 3.11
C PRO A 44 7.57 6.05 3.92
N CYS A 45 6.72 5.16 3.44
CA CYS A 45 6.56 3.81 3.98
C CYS A 45 6.57 2.82 2.82
N THR A 46 7.72 2.23 2.55
CA THR A 46 7.84 1.17 1.53
C THR A 46 7.22 -0.11 2.08
N LEU A 47 6.25 -0.66 1.37
CA LEU A 47 5.69 -1.96 1.69
C LEU A 47 6.62 -3.06 1.20
N GLY A 48 6.99 -3.97 2.10
CA GLY A 48 7.67 -5.20 1.75
C GLY A 48 6.70 -6.24 1.17
N GLY A 49 7.26 -7.31 0.60
CA GLY A 49 6.47 -8.49 0.24
C GLY A 49 5.91 -9.19 1.48
N LEU A 50 4.90 -10.04 1.27
CA LEU A 50 4.39 -10.91 2.34
C LEU A 50 5.50 -11.85 2.82
N ASP A 51 5.55 -12.10 4.12
CA ASP A 51 6.34 -13.21 4.65
C ASP A 51 5.75 -14.55 4.17
N THR A 52 6.56 -15.61 4.20
CA THR A 52 6.18 -16.94 3.70
C THR A 52 4.89 -17.47 4.34
N LYS A 53 4.70 -17.28 5.65
CA LYS A 53 3.51 -17.78 6.35
C LYS A 53 2.26 -17.03 5.86
N SER A 54 2.34 -15.70 5.76
CA SER A 54 1.26 -14.86 5.25
C SER A 54 0.93 -15.18 3.78
N GLY A 55 1.95 -15.46 2.96
CA GLY A 55 1.78 -15.89 1.57
C GLY A 55 1.05 -17.23 1.46
N VAL A 56 1.49 -18.23 2.22
CA VAL A 56 0.84 -19.56 2.29
C VAL A 56 -0.62 -19.44 2.77
N GLU A 57 -0.89 -18.58 3.75
CA GLU A 57 -2.26 -18.34 4.22
C GLU A 57 -3.15 -17.73 3.13
N LEU A 58 -2.65 -16.72 2.42
CA LEU A 58 -3.36 -16.09 1.30
C LEU A 58 -3.72 -17.12 0.24
N LEU A 59 -2.75 -17.93 -0.20
CA LEU A 59 -2.94 -18.96 -1.21
C LEU A 59 -3.88 -20.07 -0.74
N SER A 60 -3.83 -20.44 0.54
CA SER A 60 -4.73 -21.43 1.13
C SER A 60 -6.19 -21.00 1.03
N ARG A 61 -6.46 -19.70 1.21
CA ARG A 61 -7.82 -19.15 1.11
C ARG A 61 -8.41 -19.29 -0.29
N PHE A 62 -7.60 -19.18 -1.34
CA PHE A 62 -8.08 -19.23 -2.74
C PHE A 62 -7.98 -20.63 -3.37
N THR A 63 -6.97 -21.42 -2.99
CA THR A 63 -6.71 -22.72 -3.62
C THR A 63 -7.21 -23.91 -2.79
N GLY A 64 -7.58 -23.68 -1.52
CA GLY A 64 -7.99 -24.72 -0.58
C GLY A 64 -6.79 -25.40 0.09
N SER A 65 -6.96 -25.79 1.36
CA SER A 65 -5.88 -26.33 2.21
C SER A 65 -5.28 -27.65 1.71
N VAL A 66 -6.04 -28.45 0.97
CA VAL A 66 -5.60 -29.77 0.50
C VAL A 66 -4.45 -29.65 -0.49
N ARG A 67 -4.50 -28.69 -1.43
CA ARG A 67 -3.45 -28.53 -2.45
C ARG A 67 -2.12 -28.10 -1.84
N ILE A 68 -2.17 -27.20 -0.86
CA ILE A 68 -0.97 -26.68 -0.19
C ILE A 68 -0.40 -27.69 0.81
N THR A 69 -1.24 -28.50 1.47
CA THR A 69 -0.75 -29.51 2.44
C THR A 69 0.02 -30.63 1.75
N VAL A 70 -0.33 -30.98 0.51
CA VAL A 70 0.34 -32.04 -0.26
C VAL A 70 1.73 -31.61 -0.74
N ASP A 71 1.90 -30.35 -1.12
CA ASP A 71 3.22 -29.76 -1.42
C ASP A 71 3.27 -28.27 -1.03
N PRO A 72 3.75 -27.93 0.18
CA PRO A 72 3.83 -26.55 0.66
C PRO A 72 4.84 -25.68 -0.12
N ARG A 73 5.75 -26.27 -0.90
CA ARG A 73 6.70 -25.53 -1.74
C ARG A 73 6.09 -25.10 -3.08
N ALA A 74 4.97 -25.69 -3.47
CA ALA A 74 4.23 -25.33 -4.67
C ALA A 74 3.21 -24.18 -4.42
N ALA A 75 3.12 -23.71 -3.17
CA ALA A 75 2.42 -22.48 -2.83
C ALA A 75 3.22 -21.28 -3.33
#